data_AF-A0A5D2W101-F1
#
_entry.id   AF-A0A5D2W101-F1
#
_cell.length_a   1.000
_cell.length_b   1.000
_cell.length_c   1.000
_cell.angle_alpha   90.00
_cell.angle_beta   90.00
_cell.angle_gamma   90.00
#
_symmetry.space_group_name_H-M   'P 1'
#
loop_
_entity.id
_entity.type
_entity.pdbx_description
1 polymer ?
#
loop_
_entity_poly.entity_id
_entity_poly.type
_entity_poly.pdbx_seq_one_letter_code
_entity_poly.pdbx_strand_id
1 'polypeptide(L)'
;MGSLFSKQFERRKNIKAEKKTLCDLNENCGESYPGSDYRPADRKNWMAGLGVDKVYINKIVWPGTHDSATNKIGIPFITRPFAQCQSLSVYQQLVKGTRVLDIRVNENRRVCHGVLTTYGIDVVIGDINKFLWETQSEVIILEIRTEFGHQDPPEFEKYLEEQLGEYLIHQDEHVFGKTIAELLPKRIICVWKPNKSPRPQSGSPFWNAGHLKDNWIQGFK
;
A
#
# COMPACT_ATOMS: atom_id res chain seq x y z
N MET A 1 0.68 1.60 41.30
CA MET A 1 1.65 0.94 40.39
C MET A 1 1.39 -0.56 40.17
N GLY A 2 0.89 -1.34 41.14
CA GLY A 2 0.74 -2.81 40.99
C GLY A 2 -0.25 -3.32 39.92
N SER A 3 -1.33 -2.58 39.60
CA SER A 3 -2.33 -3.08 38.64
C SER A 3 -1.88 -3.04 37.17
N LEU A 4 -1.00 -2.09 36.80
CA LEU A 4 -0.43 -2.00 35.45
C LEU A 4 0.60 -3.11 35.19
N PHE A 5 1.43 -3.43 36.18
CA PHE A 5 2.37 -4.55 36.12
C PHE A 5 1.63 -5.90 36.01
N SER A 6 0.54 -6.08 36.76
CA SER A 6 -0.31 -7.28 36.67
C SER A 6 -0.90 -7.46 35.28
N LYS A 7 -1.48 -6.39 34.70
CA LYS A 7 -2.04 -6.40 33.34
C LYS A 7 -0.99 -6.71 32.27
N GLN A 8 0.23 -6.19 32.42
CA GLN A 8 1.32 -6.44 31.48
C GLN A 8 1.81 -7.90 31.55
N PHE A 9 1.85 -8.49 32.75
CA PHE A 9 2.19 -9.89 32.95
C PHE A 9 1.12 -10.83 32.37
N GLU A 10 -0.16 -10.55 32.63
CA GLU A 10 -1.28 -11.28 32.03
C GLU A 10 -1.26 -11.20 30.50
N ARG A 11 -1.03 -10.00 29.94
CA ARG A 11 -0.88 -9.84 28.48
C ARG A 11 0.25 -10.71 27.92
N ARG A 12 1.41 -10.77 28.60
CA ARG A 12 2.52 -11.64 28.18
C ARG A 12 2.15 -13.12 28.24
N LYS A 13 1.40 -13.53 29.26
CA LYS A 13 0.89 -14.91 29.39
C LYS A 13 -0.08 -15.25 28.26
N ASN A 14 -1.00 -14.34 27.94
CA ASN A 14 -1.97 -14.51 26.85
C ASN A 14 -1.27 -14.58 25.49
N ILE A 15 -0.32 -13.69 25.20
CA ILE A 15 0.48 -13.74 23.97
C ILE A 15 1.23 -15.07 23.86
N LYS A 16 1.79 -15.58 24.96
CA LYS A 16 2.48 -16.87 24.97
C LYS A 16 1.52 -18.04 24.70
N ALA A 17 0.32 -17.99 25.27
CA ALA A 17 -0.72 -18.99 25.03
C ALA A 17 -1.20 -18.96 23.58
N GLU A 18 -1.53 -17.78 23.04
CA GLU A 18 -1.93 -17.61 21.63
C GLU A 18 -0.83 -18.07 20.67
N LYS A 19 0.44 -17.73 20.92
CA LYS A 19 1.57 -18.23 20.12
C LYS A 19 1.63 -19.75 20.11
N LYS A 20 1.44 -20.38 21.28
CA LYS A 20 1.40 -21.84 21.36
C LYS A 20 0.22 -22.41 20.58
N THR A 21 -0.98 -21.85 20.75
CA THR A 21 -2.17 -22.27 19.99
C THR A 21 -1.94 -22.16 18.47
N LEU A 22 -1.31 -21.09 18.00
CA LEU A 22 -0.97 -20.92 16.59
C LEU A 22 0.05 -21.95 16.10
N CYS A 23 1.09 -22.25 16.89
CA CYS A 23 2.03 -23.33 16.58
C CYS A 23 1.31 -24.70 16.50
N ASP A 24 0.52 -25.02 17.51
CA ASP A 24 -0.23 -26.28 17.58
C ASP A 24 -1.23 -26.38 16.39
N LEU A 25 -1.89 -25.28 16.01
CA LEU A 25 -2.78 -25.24 14.84
C LEU A 25 -2.02 -25.43 13.53
N ASN A 26 -0.86 -24.78 13.38
CA ASN A 26 0.00 -24.95 12.20
C ASN A 26 0.50 -26.39 12.06
N GLU A 27 0.86 -27.04 13.17
CA GLU A 27 1.30 -28.44 13.18
C GLU A 27 0.15 -29.42 12.88
N ASN A 28 -1.05 -29.17 13.42
CA ASN A 28 -2.18 -30.12 13.33
C ASN A 28 -3.07 -29.93 12.08
N CYS A 29 -3.24 -28.70 11.61
CA CYS A 29 -4.13 -28.38 10.48
C CYS A 29 -3.35 -27.97 9.22
N GLY A 30 -2.05 -27.68 9.34
CA GLY A 30 -1.19 -27.27 8.24
C GLY A 30 -1.57 -25.91 7.61
N GLU A 31 -0.66 -25.36 6.84
CA GLU A 31 -0.93 -24.25 5.90
C GLU A 31 -1.19 -24.76 4.47
N SER A 32 -1.35 -26.07 4.30
CA SER A 32 -1.32 -26.73 2.99
C SER A 32 -2.64 -26.57 2.22
N TYR A 33 -2.79 -25.44 1.54
CA TYR A 33 -3.73 -25.27 0.43
C TYR A 33 -2.96 -25.30 -0.90
N PRO A 34 -3.62 -25.59 -2.06
CA PRO A 34 -2.94 -25.57 -3.36
C PRO A 34 -2.18 -24.25 -3.60
N GLY A 35 -0.86 -24.33 -3.80
CA GLY A 35 0.01 -23.18 -4.01
C GLY A 35 0.58 -22.51 -2.74
N SER A 36 0.25 -23.02 -1.55
CA SER A 36 0.83 -22.54 -0.26
C SER A 36 2.35 -22.77 -0.15
N ASP A 37 2.91 -23.68 -0.93
CA ASP A 37 4.33 -23.99 -1.07
C ASP A 37 5.03 -23.14 -2.14
N TYR A 38 4.26 -22.47 -3.00
CA TYR A 38 4.82 -21.61 -4.04
C TYR A 38 5.58 -20.45 -3.40
N ARG A 39 6.86 -20.35 -3.75
CA ARG A 39 7.73 -19.24 -3.38
C ARG A 39 8.30 -18.66 -4.68
N PRO A 40 7.96 -17.42 -5.06
CA PRO A 40 8.56 -16.83 -6.25
C PRO A 40 10.07 -16.74 -6.05
N ALA A 41 10.83 -17.20 -7.05
CA ALA A 41 12.29 -17.17 -7.04
C ALA A 41 12.82 -15.72 -6.90
N ASP A 42 12.11 -14.78 -7.50
CA ASP A 42 12.34 -13.35 -7.35
C ASP A 42 11.06 -12.64 -6.90
N ARG A 43 11.00 -12.26 -5.62
CA ARG A 43 9.88 -11.50 -5.05
C ARG A 43 9.79 -10.07 -5.58
N LYS A 44 10.92 -9.51 -6.03
CA LYS A 44 10.97 -8.15 -6.55
C LYS A 44 10.37 -8.08 -7.95
N ASN A 45 10.57 -9.11 -8.77
CA ASN A 45 10.07 -9.21 -10.16
C ASN A 45 9.03 -10.32 -10.34
N TRP A 46 8.13 -10.49 -9.36
CA TRP A 46 7.23 -11.63 -9.35
C TRP A 46 6.18 -11.57 -10.48
N MET A 47 5.78 -10.38 -10.94
CA MET A 47 4.81 -10.25 -12.04
C MET A 47 5.42 -10.69 -13.37
N ALA A 48 6.73 -10.47 -13.59
CA ALA A 48 7.43 -11.01 -14.75
C ALA A 48 7.34 -12.55 -14.84
N GLY A 49 7.35 -13.23 -13.68
CA GLY A 49 7.22 -14.69 -13.59
C GLY A 49 5.82 -15.24 -13.88
N LEU A 50 4.79 -14.39 -13.97
CA LEU A 50 3.41 -14.81 -14.27
C LEU A 50 3.17 -15.06 -15.76
N GLY A 51 4.04 -14.55 -16.64
CA GLY A 51 3.82 -14.51 -18.08
C GLY A 51 3.04 -13.25 -18.48
N VAL A 52 3.77 -12.18 -18.74
CA VAL A 52 3.23 -10.82 -18.97
C VAL A 52 2.24 -10.73 -20.12
N ASP A 53 2.38 -11.58 -21.14
CA ASP A 53 1.50 -11.62 -22.32
C ASP A 53 0.23 -12.46 -22.11
N LYS A 54 0.12 -13.18 -20.99
CA LYS A 54 -0.95 -14.16 -20.75
C LYS A 54 -1.87 -13.75 -19.61
N VAL A 55 -1.33 -13.09 -18.60
CA VAL A 55 -2.08 -12.76 -17.39
C VAL A 55 -2.75 -11.40 -17.53
N TYR A 56 -4.07 -11.42 -17.49
CA TYR A 56 -4.92 -10.24 -17.43
C TYR A 56 -4.87 -9.59 -16.04
N ILE A 57 -4.93 -8.26 -16.00
CA ILE A 57 -4.83 -7.46 -14.77
C ILE A 57 -5.92 -7.84 -13.75
N ASN A 58 -7.14 -8.16 -14.20
CA ASN A 58 -8.23 -8.62 -13.33
C ASN A 58 -8.08 -10.05 -12.79
N LYS A 59 -7.06 -10.81 -13.21
CA LYS A 59 -6.77 -12.17 -12.71
C LYS A 59 -5.66 -12.20 -11.67
N ILE A 60 -5.07 -11.06 -11.36
CA ILE A 60 -3.97 -10.95 -10.40
C ILE A 60 -4.54 -10.82 -8.98
N VAL A 61 -4.00 -11.60 -8.05
CA VAL A 61 -4.17 -11.36 -6.61
C VAL A 61 -3.12 -10.35 -6.19
N TRP A 62 -3.54 -9.20 -5.68
CA TRP A 62 -2.67 -8.06 -5.42
C TRP A 62 -2.26 -7.98 -3.94
N PRO A 63 -0.98 -8.22 -3.59
CA PRO A 63 -0.50 -8.01 -2.23
C PRO A 63 -0.45 -6.52 -1.92
N GLY A 64 -1.08 -6.11 -0.82
CA GLY A 64 -1.23 -4.70 -0.44
C GLY A 64 -0.85 -4.41 1.00
N THR A 65 -0.57 -3.14 1.28
CA THR A 65 -0.29 -2.63 2.62
C THR A 65 -1.18 -1.44 2.94
N HIS A 66 -1.75 -1.45 4.14
CA HIS A 66 -2.52 -0.35 4.71
C HIS A 66 -1.59 0.67 5.38
N ASP A 67 -1.86 1.96 5.20
CA ASP A 67 -1.06 3.06 5.74
C ASP A 67 0.45 2.84 5.52
N SER A 68 0.80 2.63 4.24
CA SER A 68 2.05 2.01 3.79
C SER A 68 3.30 2.78 4.22
N ALA A 69 3.21 4.11 4.33
CA ALA A 69 4.33 5.00 4.63
C ALA A 69 4.42 5.41 6.12
N THR A 70 3.87 4.60 7.03
CA THR A 70 3.90 4.86 8.48
C THR A 70 5.13 4.31 9.21
N ASN A 71 6.14 3.79 8.52
CA ASN A 71 7.29 3.12 9.12
C ASN A 71 8.19 3.95 10.04
N LYS A 72 8.10 5.28 9.95
CA LYS A 72 8.81 6.22 10.84
C LYS A 72 7.86 7.11 11.66
N ILE A 73 6.54 6.87 11.59
CA ILE A 73 5.55 7.75 12.21
C ILE A 73 5.62 7.72 13.73
N GLY A 74 5.29 8.85 14.35
CA GLY A 74 5.18 8.98 15.80
C GLY A 74 6.50 8.83 16.57
N ILE A 75 6.40 9.03 17.88
CA ILE A 75 7.51 8.89 18.83
C ILE A 75 7.54 7.45 19.35
N PRO A 76 8.69 6.76 19.35
CA PRO A 76 8.81 5.41 19.88
C PRO A 76 8.21 5.32 21.30
N PHE A 77 7.47 4.25 21.57
CA PHE A 77 6.81 3.95 22.85
C PHE A 77 5.71 4.92 23.31
N ILE A 78 5.47 6.04 22.61
CA ILE A 78 4.44 7.02 22.98
C ILE A 78 3.31 6.99 21.95
N THR A 79 3.53 7.57 20.77
CA THR A 79 2.50 7.67 19.73
C THR A 79 2.65 6.62 18.63
N ARG A 80 3.87 6.14 18.38
CA ARG A 80 4.15 5.13 17.35
C ARG A 80 3.36 3.83 17.50
N PRO A 81 3.17 3.25 18.71
CA PRO A 81 2.42 2.00 18.86
C PRO A 81 0.95 2.06 18.41
N PHE A 82 0.39 3.27 18.24
CA PHE A 82 -0.99 3.50 17.86
C PHE A 82 -1.16 3.98 16.41
N ALA A 83 -0.06 4.23 15.71
CA ALA A 83 -0.08 4.85 14.37
C ALA A 83 0.80 4.13 13.34
N GLN A 84 1.76 3.31 13.76
CA GLN A 84 2.61 2.57 12.85
C GLN A 84 1.90 1.29 12.37
N CYS A 85 1.55 1.23 11.09
CA CYS A 85 1.04 0.03 10.44
C CYS A 85 2.14 -0.79 9.76
N GLN A 86 3.21 -0.14 9.29
CA GLN A 86 4.32 -0.81 8.60
C GLN A 86 5.65 -0.61 9.32
N SER A 87 6.56 -1.58 9.23
CA SER A 87 7.94 -1.45 9.72
C SER A 87 8.96 -1.21 8.60
N LEU A 88 8.61 -1.58 7.36
CA LEU A 88 9.45 -1.45 6.18
C LEU A 88 9.20 -0.12 5.46
N SER A 89 10.23 0.43 4.80
CA SER A 89 10.04 1.51 3.81
C SER A 89 9.18 1.07 2.62
N VAL A 90 8.64 2.01 1.86
CA VAL A 90 7.84 1.70 0.67
C VAL A 90 8.66 0.90 -0.33
N TYR A 91 9.92 1.28 -0.58
CA TYR A 91 10.81 0.51 -1.44
C TYR A 91 11.00 -0.93 -0.96
N GLN A 92 11.23 -1.14 0.35
CA GLN A 92 11.39 -2.48 0.91
C GLN A 92 10.11 -3.32 0.82
N GLN A 93 8.93 -2.70 0.96
CA GLN A 93 7.64 -3.38 0.76
C GLN A 93 7.51 -3.84 -0.70
N LEU A 94 7.82 -2.98 -1.67
CA LEU A 94 7.81 -3.31 -3.09
C LEU A 94 8.78 -4.46 -3.43
N VAL A 95 10.01 -4.44 -2.88
CA VAL A 95 10.99 -5.52 -3.05
C VAL A 95 10.52 -6.85 -2.44
N LYS A 96 9.68 -6.81 -1.40
CA LYS A 96 9.10 -8.02 -0.78
C LYS A 96 7.87 -8.56 -1.51
N GLY A 97 7.34 -7.83 -2.49
CA GLY A 97 6.25 -8.28 -3.36
C GLY A 97 4.97 -7.43 -3.29
N THR A 98 4.91 -6.42 -2.41
CA THR A 98 3.76 -5.50 -2.34
C THR A 98 3.54 -4.78 -3.66
N ARG A 99 2.31 -4.68 -4.13
CA ARG A 99 1.92 -3.93 -5.35
C ARG A 99 0.72 -3.00 -5.14
N VAL A 100 0.07 -3.01 -3.98
CA VAL A 100 -0.94 -2.01 -3.60
C VAL A 100 -0.46 -1.21 -2.41
N LEU A 101 -0.41 0.11 -2.56
CA LEU A 101 0.08 1.02 -1.54
C LEU A 101 -1.02 2.03 -1.18
N ASP A 102 -1.43 2.07 0.09
CA ASP A 102 -2.23 3.16 0.67
C ASP A 102 -1.30 4.24 1.25
N ILE A 103 -1.32 5.45 0.70
CA ILE A 103 -0.52 6.61 1.14
C ILE A 103 -1.45 7.77 1.50
N ARG A 104 -1.24 8.34 2.69
CA ARG A 104 -2.08 9.43 3.19
C ARG A 104 -1.25 10.67 3.44
N VAL A 105 -1.75 11.81 2.95
CA VAL A 105 -1.02 13.08 3.00
C VAL A 105 -1.85 14.21 3.59
N ASN A 106 -1.15 15.21 4.14
CA ASN A 106 -1.73 16.47 4.56
C ASN A 106 -1.42 17.61 3.57
N GLU A 107 -1.94 18.79 3.86
CA GLU A 107 -1.82 20.01 3.04
C GLU A 107 -0.37 20.42 2.73
N ASN A 108 0.60 19.96 3.53
CA ASN A 108 2.02 20.25 3.35
C ASN A 108 2.76 19.15 2.56
N ARG A 109 2.04 18.25 1.88
CA ARG A 109 2.58 17.06 1.18
C ARG A 109 3.39 16.14 2.08
N ARG A 110 3.08 16.10 3.38
CA ARG A 110 3.71 15.16 4.31
C ARG A 110 2.83 13.96 4.51
N VAL A 111 3.45 12.79 4.65
CA VAL A 111 2.73 11.57 5.00
C VAL A 111 2.23 11.70 6.44
N CYS A 112 0.97 11.34 6.67
CA CYS A 112 0.33 11.45 7.98
C CYS A 112 -0.61 10.27 8.29
N HIS A 113 -1.01 10.19 9.56
CA HIS A 113 -2.05 9.30 10.09
C HIS A 113 -2.74 10.02 11.25
N GLY A 114 -3.97 10.47 11.03
CA GLY A 114 -4.59 11.53 11.81
C GLY A 114 -3.67 12.74 11.96
N VAL A 115 -3.52 13.25 13.18
CA VAL A 115 -2.67 14.42 13.47
C VAL A 115 -1.17 14.14 13.40
N LEU A 116 -0.75 12.87 13.34
CA LEU A 116 0.67 12.52 13.34
C LEU A 116 1.22 12.61 11.92
N THR A 117 2.38 13.22 11.79
CA THR A 117 3.06 13.41 10.50
C THR A 117 4.44 12.78 10.55
N THR A 118 4.91 12.25 9.43
CA THR A 118 6.27 11.72 9.24
C THR A 118 6.96 12.52 8.14
N TYR A 119 7.75 11.88 7.27
CA TYR A 119 8.46 12.48 6.15
C TYR A 119 7.54 12.95 4.99
N GLY A 120 8.12 13.68 4.04
CA GLY A 120 7.42 14.17 2.85
C GLY A 120 7.12 13.05 1.84
N ILE A 121 6.08 13.23 1.02
CA ILE A 121 5.71 12.26 -0.01
C ILE A 121 6.81 12.09 -1.09
N ASP A 122 7.70 13.06 -1.26
CA ASP A 122 8.89 12.97 -2.11
C ASP A 122 9.74 11.72 -1.82
N VAL A 123 9.83 11.30 -0.55
CA VAL A 123 10.52 10.06 -0.16
C VAL A 123 9.78 8.83 -0.71
N VAL A 124 8.45 8.82 -0.65
CA VAL A 124 7.61 7.73 -1.18
C VAL A 124 7.73 7.64 -2.70
N ILE A 125 7.66 8.78 -3.38
CA ILE A 125 7.80 8.88 -4.84
C ILE A 125 9.20 8.42 -5.26
N GLY A 126 10.25 8.83 -4.55
CA GLY A 126 11.61 8.38 -4.79
C GLY A 126 11.77 6.86 -4.64
N ASP A 127 11.15 6.27 -3.61
CA ASP A 127 11.11 4.81 -3.41
C ASP A 127 10.42 4.08 -4.58
N ILE A 128 9.29 4.62 -5.07
CA ILE A 128 8.53 4.05 -6.20
C ILE A 128 9.32 4.17 -7.50
N ASN A 129 9.87 5.35 -7.80
CA ASN A 129 10.65 5.60 -9.01
C ASN A 129 11.90 4.72 -9.04
N LYS A 130 12.59 4.56 -7.90
CA LYS A 130 13.70 3.63 -7.79
C LYS A 130 13.27 2.20 -8.12
N PHE A 131 12.16 1.73 -7.55
CA PHE A 131 11.66 0.39 -7.82
C PHE A 131 11.29 0.20 -9.31
N LEU A 132 10.63 1.18 -9.93
CA LEU A 132 10.26 1.13 -11.34
C LEU A 132 11.48 1.19 -12.25
N TRP A 133 12.53 1.92 -11.90
CA TRP A 133 13.78 1.93 -12.64
C TRP A 133 14.50 0.57 -12.60
N GLU A 134 14.44 -0.13 -11.46
CA GLU A 134 15.09 -1.43 -11.27
C GLU A 134 14.27 -2.64 -11.75
N THR A 135 13.07 -2.44 -12.28
CA THR A 135 12.14 -3.50 -12.73
C THR A 135 11.56 -3.15 -14.09
N GLN A 136 10.96 -4.12 -14.80
CA GLN A 136 10.48 -3.90 -16.19
C GLN A 136 8.98 -4.15 -16.37
N SER A 137 8.40 -5.08 -15.62
CA SER A 137 7.01 -5.55 -15.85
C SER A 137 6.08 -5.34 -14.66
N GLU A 138 6.59 -4.79 -13.57
CA GLU A 138 5.85 -4.68 -12.31
C GLU A 138 4.88 -3.50 -12.36
N VAL A 139 3.60 -3.75 -12.10
CA VAL A 139 2.55 -2.73 -12.05
C VAL A 139 2.23 -2.42 -10.59
N ILE A 140 2.11 -1.14 -10.25
CA ILE A 140 1.75 -0.67 -8.90
C ILE A 140 0.36 -0.04 -8.93
N ILE A 141 -0.49 -0.44 -8.00
CA ILE A 141 -1.71 0.29 -7.65
C ILE A 141 -1.33 1.23 -6.50
N LEU A 142 -1.23 2.51 -6.82
CA LEU A 142 -0.84 3.55 -5.87
C LEU A 142 -2.08 4.32 -5.48
N GLU A 143 -2.55 4.11 -4.26
CA GLU A 143 -3.59 4.94 -3.69
C GLU A 143 -2.95 6.08 -2.91
N ILE A 144 -3.32 7.31 -3.26
CA ILE A 144 -2.97 8.50 -2.47
C ILE A 144 -4.27 9.20 -2.10
N ARG A 145 -4.40 9.55 -0.82
CA ARG A 145 -5.55 10.29 -0.31
C ARG A 145 -5.14 11.42 0.61
N THR A 146 -5.96 12.45 0.66
CA THR A 146 -5.87 13.44 1.74
C THR A 146 -6.40 12.82 3.03
N GLU A 147 -5.61 12.88 4.10
CA GLU A 147 -6.00 12.29 5.38
C GLU A 147 -7.19 13.03 5.99
N PHE A 148 -8.04 12.28 6.71
CA PHE A 148 -9.21 12.86 7.37
C PHE A 148 -8.81 14.01 8.30
N GLY A 149 -9.56 15.11 8.23
CA GLY A 149 -9.28 16.34 9.00
C GLY A 149 -8.22 17.25 8.37
N HIS A 150 -7.56 16.84 7.29
CA HIS A 150 -6.60 17.68 6.56
C HIS A 150 -7.21 18.33 5.32
N GLN A 151 -6.52 19.36 4.80
CA GLN A 151 -6.82 19.96 3.51
C GLN A 151 -6.01 19.28 2.41
N ASP A 152 -6.52 19.33 1.19
CA ASP A 152 -5.77 18.84 0.04
C ASP A 152 -4.48 19.66 -0.13
N PRO A 153 -3.33 19.02 -0.45
CA PRO A 153 -2.15 19.77 -0.81
C PRO A 153 -2.43 20.62 -2.06
N PRO A 154 -1.96 21.88 -2.10
CA PRO A 154 -2.19 22.75 -3.25
C PRO A 154 -1.49 22.18 -4.49
N GLU A 155 -2.18 22.25 -5.65
CA GLU A 155 -1.68 21.80 -6.95
C GLU A 155 -1.16 20.34 -6.95
N PHE A 156 -1.69 19.50 -6.07
CA PHE A 156 -1.10 18.19 -5.84
C PHE A 156 -1.20 17.23 -7.02
N GLU A 157 -2.31 17.28 -7.77
CA GLU A 157 -2.51 16.45 -8.96
C GLU A 157 -1.42 16.74 -10.02
N LYS A 158 -1.14 18.03 -10.27
CA LYS A 158 -0.05 18.47 -11.15
C LYS A 158 1.31 17.99 -10.65
N TYR A 159 1.57 18.12 -9.35
CA TYR A 159 2.80 17.59 -8.76
C TYR A 159 2.94 16.08 -8.97
N LEU A 160 1.88 15.29 -8.77
CA LEU A 160 1.92 13.84 -9.01
C LEU A 160 2.17 13.51 -10.48
N GLU A 161 1.58 14.28 -11.40
CA GLU A 161 1.78 14.10 -12.84
C GLU A 161 3.22 14.41 -13.26
N GLU A 162 3.80 15.49 -12.73
CA GLU A 162 5.21 15.83 -12.94
C GLU A 162 6.17 14.75 -12.41
N GLN A 163 5.82 14.10 -11.31
CA GLN A 163 6.69 13.10 -10.66
C GLN A 163 6.54 11.68 -11.19
N LEU A 164 5.36 11.31 -11.70
CA LEU A 164 5.01 9.93 -12.04
C LEU A 164 4.49 9.76 -13.48
N GLY A 165 4.25 10.86 -14.22
CA GLY A 165 3.49 10.87 -15.48
C GLY A 165 4.00 9.91 -16.55
N GLU A 166 5.31 9.71 -16.64
CA GLU A 166 5.92 8.75 -17.56
C GLU A 166 5.43 7.31 -17.32
N TYR A 167 5.05 6.97 -16.09
CA TYR A 167 4.59 5.64 -15.70
C TYR A 167 3.07 5.55 -15.46
N LEU A 168 2.32 6.65 -15.49
CA LEU A 168 0.89 6.62 -15.22
C LEU A 168 0.11 5.83 -16.29
N ILE A 169 -0.67 4.87 -15.85
CA ILE A 169 -1.72 4.19 -16.61
C ILE A 169 -2.97 5.05 -16.45
N HIS A 170 -3.31 5.79 -17.49
CA HIS A 170 -4.46 6.70 -17.49
C HIS A 170 -5.76 5.92 -17.25
N GLN A 171 -6.76 6.62 -16.74
CA GLN A 171 -8.06 6.02 -16.47
C GLN A 171 -8.70 5.56 -17.80
N ASP A 172 -8.98 4.26 -17.86
CA ASP A 172 -9.66 3.58 -18.97
C ASP A 172 -10.33 2.32 -18.40
N GLU A 173 -11.66 2.22 -18.56
CA GLU A 173 -12.46 1.11 -18.04
C GLU A 173 -12.00 -0.27 -18.55
N HIS A 174 -11.32 -0.31 -19.70
CA HIS A 174 -10.83 -1.54 -20.31
C HIS A 174 -9.48 -2.01 -19.76
N VAL A 175 -8.77 -1.22 -18.94
CA VAL A 175 -7.43 -1.58 -18.41
C VAL A 175 -7.43 -2.94 -17.70
N PHE A 176 -8.50 -3.27 -16.98
CA PHE A 176 -8.60 -4.53 -16.25
C PHE A 176 -8.80 -5.75 -17.16
N GLY A 177 -9.23 -5.52 -18.41
CA GLY A 177 -9.33 -6.54 -19.46
C GLY A 177 -8.07 -6.67 -20.32
N LYS A 178 -7.00 -5.93 -20.02
CA LYS A 178 -5.69 -6.02 -20.69
C LYS A 178 -4.75 -6.95 -19.93
N THR A 179 -3.78 -7.49 -20.65
CA THR A 179 -2.62 -8.20 -20.10
C THR A 179 -1.60 -7.21 -19.52
N ILE A 180 -0.62 -7.72 -18.76
CA ILE A 180 0.47 -6.88 -18.22
C ILE A 180 1.26 -6.25 -19.38
N ALA A 181 1.58 -7.02 -20.42
CA ALA A 181 2.35 -6.56 -21.57
C ALA A 181 1.68 -5.37 -22.28
N GLU A 182 0.35 -5.41 -22.43
CA GLU A 182 -0.43 -4.34 -23.07
C GLU A 182 -0.45 -3.02 -22.28
N LEU A 183 -0.10 -3.04 -20.98
CA LEU A 183 0.01 -1.80 -20.19
C LEU A 183 1.40 -1.16 -20.32
N LEU A 184 2.43 -1.93 -20.66
CA LEU A 184 3.80 -1.43 -20.72
C LEU A 184 3.97 -0.38 -21.84
N PRO A 185 4.80 0.65 -21.64
CA PRO A 185 5.70 0.88 -20.50
C PRO A 185 5.05 1.55 -19.28
N LYS A 186 3.74 1.86 -19.32
CA LYS A 186 3.01 2.44 -18.19
C LYS A 186 2.78 1.38 -17.10
N ARG A 187 2.99 1.76 -15.85
CA ARG A 187 3.12 0.81 -14.72
C ARG A 187 2.50 1.28 -13.40
N ILE A 188 1.88 2.46 -13.35
CA ILE A 188 1.23 2.96 -12.13
C ILE A 188 -0.25 3.24 -12.41
N ILE A 189 -1.13 2.50 -11.75
CA ILE A 189 -2.55 2.88 -11.60
C ILE A 189 -2.62 3.77 -10.36
N CYS A 190 -2.64 5.09 -10.54
CA CYS A 190 -2.65 6.04 -9.43
C CYS A 190 -4.09 6.46 -9.11
N VAL A 191 -4.61 6.03 -7.97
CA VAL A 191 -5.92 6.43 -7.45
C VAL A 191 -5.74 7.65 -6.54
N TRP A 192 -6.13 8.83 -7.01
CA TRP A 192 -6.09 10.06 -6.23
C TRP A 192 -7.46 10.34 -5.60
N LYS A 193 -7.48 10.43 -4.26
CA LYS A 193 -8.69 10.70 -3.47
C LYS A 193 -8.54 12.02 -2.70
N PRO A 194 -8.78 13.19 -3.35
CA PRO A 194 -8.84 14.46 -2.66
C PRO A 194 -10.07 14.52 -1.73
N ASN A 195 -9.98 15.36 -0.71
CA ASN A 195 -11.04 15.65 0.26
C ASN A 195 -12.03 16.70 -0.27
N LYS A 196 -11.52 17.83 -0.78
CA LYS A 196 -12.30 19.00 -1.23
C LYS A 196 -12.14 19.30 -2.71
N SER A 197 -10.96 19.06 -3.29
CA SER A 197 -10.73 19.28 -4.71
C SER A 197 -11.62 18.37 -5.56
N PRO A 198 -11.94 18.78 -6.81
CA PRO A 198 -12.66 17.92 -7.75
C PRO A 198 -11.95 16.58 -7.88
N ARG A 199 -12.74 15.51 -7.98
CA ARG A 199 -12.18 14.18 -8.23
C ARG A 199 -11.66 14.09 -9.67
N PRO A 200 -10.64 13.26 -9.92
CA PRO A 200 -10.19 12.98 -11.27
C PRO A 200 -11.34 12.55 -12.20
N GLN A 201 -11.39 13.17 -13.38
CA GLN A 201 -12.41 12.89 -14.39
C GLN A 201 -12.10 11.61 -15.16
N SER A 202 -13.10 11.10 -15.87
CA SER A 202 -12.90 9.99 -16.81
C SER A 202 -11.87 10.36 -17.88
N GLY A 203 -10.98 9.44 -18.23
CA GLY A 203 -9.88 9.65 -19.17
C GLY A 203 -8.69 10.45 -18.63
N SER A 204 -8.73 10.92 -17.37
CA SER A 204 -7.60 11.66 -16.79
C SER A 204 -6.41 10.74 -16.48
N PRO A 205 -5.20 11.29 -16.27
CA PRO A 205 -4.04 10.50 -15.83
C PRO A 205 -4.26 9.74 -14.51
N PHE A 206 -5.24 10.18 -13.71
CA PHE A 206 -5.53 9.64 -12.38
C PHE A 206 -6.88 8.92 -12.34
N TRP A 207 -6.91 7.89 -11.52
CA TRP A 207 -8.13 7.17 -11.19
C TRP A 207 -8.81 7.82 -9.99
N ASN A 208 -10.13 7.84 -9.96
CA ASN A 208 -10.87 8.36 -8.81
C ASN A 208 -11.31 7.25 -7.85
N ALA A 209 -11.80 7.65 -6.67
CA ALA A 209 -12.21 6.75 -5.59
C ALA A 209 -13.26 5.69 -5.96
N GLY A 210 -14.04 5.88 -7.04
CA GLY A 210 -15.05 4.91 -7.47
C GLY A 210 -14.47 3.59 -7.98
N HIS A 211 -13.20 3.59 -8.38
CA HIS A 211 -12.52 2.44 -8.99
C HIS A 211 -11.79 1.56 -7.98
N LEU A 212 -11.62 2.03 -6.75
CA LEU A 212 -11.02 1.27 -5.66
C LEU A 212 -11.92 1.37 -4.42
N LYS A 213 -12.83 0.40 -4.31
CA LYS A 213 -13.69 0.23 -3.14
C LYS A 213 -12.89 -0.47 -2.05
N ASP A 214 -12.73 0.20 -0.93
CA ASP A 214 -12.17 -0.38 0.28
C ASP A 214 -13.24 -0.40 1.39
N ASN A 215 -13.35 -1.54 2.09
CA ASN A 215 -14.18 -1.66 3.31
C ASN A 215 -13.36 -1.41 4.59
N TRP A 216 -12.08 -1.10 4.43
CA TRP A 216 -11.09 -1.09 5.52
C TRP A 216 -11.07 0.27 6.25
N ILE A 217 -11.69 1.31 5.68
CA ILE A 217 -11.52 2.71 6.09
C ILE A 217 -12.86 3.45 6.30
N GLN A 218 -14.02 2.83 5.98
CA GLN A 218 -15.35 3.35 6.34
C GLN A 218 -15.85 2.87 7.72
N GLY A 219 -14.96 2.32 8.55
CA GLY A 219 -15.26 2.05 9.96
C GLY A 219 -15.29 3.36 10.73
N PHE A 220 -16.41 3.64 11.39
CA PHE A 220 -16.77 4.89 12.09
C PHE A 220 -17.31 6.01 11.18
N LYS A 221 -18.56 5.86 10.76
CA LYS A 221 -19.49 7.00 10.76
C LYS A 221 -20.07 7.17 12.16
#